data_AF-A0A7I0HMK7-F1
#
_entry.id   AF-A0A7I0HMK7-F1
#
_cell.length_a   1.000
_cell.length_b   1.000
_cell.length_c   1.000
_cell.angle_alpha   90.00
_cell.angle_beta   90.00
_cell.angle_gamma   90.00
#
_symmetry.space_group_name_H-M   'P 1'
#
loop_
_entity.id
_entity.type
_entity.pdbx_description
1 polymer ?
#
loop_
_entity_poly.entity_id
_entity_poly.type
_entity_poly.pdbx_seq_one_letter_code
_entity_poly.pdbx_strand_id
1 'polypeptide(L)'
;MKSFFVLITIFLLMHCSTDLRQVPPPTKNGNLSRAKTNLPVVIGRFEILSADRGVYTDAWRMAWKGHLQSSGIFSNVHLELDPEVTKEYYTIDVEMKTSYSDRYNWWYTWPAVYPFIAIWPIQYRIGEYTVEIKYKLFLNKDLKKEDVIIKKGNTDEFLYGFFKVRNFHRMIEETNLEAVNVCLKNLEDSL
;
A
#
# COMPACT_ATOMS: atom_id res chain seq x y z
N MET A 1 38.38 11.94 23.88
CA MET A 1 37.24 11.44 24.69
C MET A 1 35.91 12.16 24.39
N LYS A 2 35.82 13.50 24.40
CA LYS A 2 34.57 14.24 24.11
C LYS A 2 33.91 13.89 22.74
N SER A 3 34.70 13.69 21.68
CA SER A 3 34.19 13.33 20.35
C SER A 3 33.57 11.92 20.27
N PHE A 4 34.02 10.98 21.10
CA PHE A 4 33.48 9.61 21.12
C PHE A 4 32.11 9.57 21.78
N PHE A 5 31.91 10.41 22.80
CA PHE A 5 30.63 10.54 23.50
C PHE A 5 29.54 11.09 22.57
N VAL A 6 29.88 12.12 21.77
CA VAL A 6 28.98 12.69 20.75
C VAL A 6 28.58 11.65 19.70
N LEU A 7 29.54 10.82 19.24
CA LEU A 7 29.26 9.76 18.27
C LEU A 7 28.27 8.72 18.83
N ILE A 8 28.45 8.30 20.09
CA ILE A 8 27.56 7.36 20.78
C ILE A 8 26.15 7.96 20.95
N THR A 9 26.05 9.26 21.28
CA THR A 9 24.75 9.93 21.40
C THR A 9 24.02 10.01 20.06
N ILE A 10 24.74 10.22 18.95
CA ILE A 10 24.16 10.23 17.60
C ILE A 10 23.64 8.84 17.19
N PHE A 11 24.37 7.77 17.53
CA PHE A 11 23.92 6.40 17.24
C PHE A 11 22.65 6.01 18.02
N LEU A 12 22.47 6.52 19.25
CA LEU A 12 21.26 6.26 20.05
C LEU A 12 20.01 6.99 19.51
N LEU A 13 20.17 8.00 18.67
CA LEU A 13 19.08 8.78 18.09
C LEU A 13 18.64 8.29 16.70
N MET A 14 19.32 7.29 16.12
CA MET A 14 18.93 6.69 14.85
C MET A 14 17.74 5.75 15.04
N HIS A 15 16.53 6.30 14.98
CA HIS A 15 15.30 5.53 14.88
C HIS A 15 15.07 5.04 13.45
N CYS A 16 14.87 3.74 13.28
CA CYS A 16 14.42 3.16 12.01
C CYS A 16 12.91 3.38 11.89
N SER A 17 12.48 4.37 11.10
CA SER A 17 11.07 4.62 10.84
C SER A 17 10.50 3.59 9.87
N THR A 18 9.28 3.11 10.14
CA THR A 18 8.56 2.25 9.20
C THR A 18 8.21 3.04 7.94
N ASP A 19 8.84 2.69 6.81
CA ASP A 19 8.42 3.21 5.50
C ASP A 19 7.02 2.72 5.09
N LEU A 20 6.10 3.67 4.89
CA LEU A 20 4.72 3.43 4.47
C LEU A 20 4.55 3.29 2.96
N ARG A 21 5.61 3.50 2.18
CA ARG A 21 5.57 3.53 0.71
C ARG A 21 5.62 2.15 0.06
N GLN A 22 5.13 1.12 0.75
CA GLN A 22 5.12 -0.25 0.25
C GLN A 22 4.04 -0.42 -0.81
N VAL A 23 4.45 -0.33 -2.08
CA VAL A 23 3.60 -0.58 -3.24
C VAL A 23 3.66 -2.07 -3.58
N PRO A 24 2.52 -2.78 -3.61
CA PRO A 24 2.52 -4.19 -3.94
C PRO A 24 2.97 -4.40 -5.40
N PRO A 25 3.82 -5.40 -5.68
CA PRO A 25 4.19 -5.72 -7.04
C PRO A 25 3.00 -6.36 -7.79
N PRO A 26 2.87 -6.11 -9.10
CA PRO A 26 1.81 -6.71 -9.90
C PRO A 26 1.95 -8.24 -9.94
N THR A 27 0.81 -8.92 -9.91
CA THR A 27 0.75 -10.39 -9.93
C THR A 27 1.30 -10.91 -11.28
N LYS A 28 2.37 -11.71 -11.24
CA LYS A 28 3.04 -12.22 -12.46
C LYS A 28 2.25 -13.29 -13.22
N ASN A 29 1.25 -13.91 -12.59
CA ASN A 29 0.53 -15.09 -13.12
C ASN A 29 -0.90 -14.74 -13.57
N GLY A 30 -1.05 -13.63 -14.28
CA GLY A 30 -2.32 -13.21 -14.85
C GLY A 30 -2.80 -14.11 -15.98
N ASN A 31 -4.08 -14.50 -15.96
CA ASN A 31 -4.68 -15.32 -17.01
C ASN A 31 -5.06 -14.42 -18.22
N LEU A 32 -4.05 -14.03 -19.00
CA LEU A 32 -4.19 -13.09 -20.12
C LEU A 32 -5.09 -13.60 -21.27
N SER A 33 -5.46 -14.88 -21.27
CA SER A 33 -6.16 -15.52 -22.39
C SER A 33 -7.69 -15.34 -22.37
N ARG A 34 -8.27 -14.63 -21.39
CA ARG A 34 -9.73 -14.51 -21.26
C ARG A 34 -10.16 -13.12 -20.78
N ALA A 35 -10.01 -12.14 -21.67
CA ALA A 35 -10.60 -10.81 -21.48
C ALA A 35 -12.12 -10.95 -21.26
N LYS A 36 -12.63 -10.50 -20.11
CA LYS A 36 -14.09 -10.44 -19.87
C LYS A 36 -14.75 -9.39 -20.73
N THR A 37 -14.02 -8.30 -21.02
CA THR A 37 -14.49 -7.23 -21.88
C THR A 37 -13.52 -6.99 -23.04
N ASN A 38 -14.05 -6.65 -24.21
CA ASN A 38 -13.24 -6.26 -25.37
C ASN A 38 -12.81 -4.78 -25.32
N LEU A 39 -13.32 -4.03 -24.34
CA LEU A 39 -13.07 -2.59 -24.23
C LEU A 39 -11.79 -2.32 -23.43
N PRO A 40 -10.99 -1.32 -23.85
CA PRO A 40 -9.84 -0.88 -23.07
C PRO A 40 -10.30 -0.08 -21.85
N VAL A 41 -9.45 -0.04 -20.82
CA VAL A 41 -9.60 0.86 -19.67
C VAL A 41 -8.48 1.88 -19.64
N VAL A 42 -8.82 3.11 -19.30
CA VAL A 42 -7.88 4.19 -19.05
C VAL A 42 -7.90 4.53 -17.57
N ILE A 43 -6.73 4.61 -16.97
CA ILE A 43 -6.59 5.13 -15.60
C ILE A 43 -6.71 6.65 -15.69
N GLY A 44 -7.81 7.19 -15.18
CA GLY A 44 -8.08 8.61 -15.15
C GLY A 44 -7.39 9.27 -13.95
N ARG A 45 -8.20 9.87 -13.07
CA ARG A 45 -7.71 10.52 -11.88
C ARG A 45 -7.24 9.49 -10.86
N PHE A 46 -5.94 9.52 -10.54
CA PHE A 46 -5.35 8.69 -9.49
C PHE A 46 -4.79 9.60 -8.39
N GLU A 47 -5.41 9.60 -7.23
CA GLU A 47 -5.07 10.48 -6.10
C GLU A 47 -4.80 9.67 -4.83
N ILE A 48 -3.73 10.04 -4.10
CA ILE A 48 -3.43 9.50 -2.78
C ILE A 48 -3.52 10.61 -1.74
N LEU A 49 -4.41 10.47 -0.77
CA LEU A 49 -4.57 11.38 0.35
C LEU A 49 -3.54 11.07 1.44
N SER A 50 -2.29 11.48 1.22
CA SER A 50 -1.18 11.41 2.18
C SER A 50 -0.42 12.74 2.27
N ALA A 51 0.50 12.93 3.21
CA ALA A 51 1.40 14.09 3.20
C ALA A 51 2.48 13.97 2.09
N ASP A 52 2.84 12.73 1.70
CA ASP A 52 3.96 12.41 0.80
C ASP A 52 3.53 12.10 -0.65
N ARG A 53 2.54 12.84 -1.17
CA ARG A 53 1.75 12.43 -2.36
C ARG A 53 2.56 12.22 -3.64
N GLY A 54 3.55 13.07 -3.94
CA GLY A 54 4.15 13.18 -5.28
C GLY A 54 4.76 11.88 -5.82
N VAL A 55 5.82 11.39 -5.18
CA VAL A 55 6.56 10.19 -5.64
C VAL A 55 5.74 8.91 -5.50
N TYR A 56 4.88 8.85 -4.49
CA TYR A 56 4.10 7.66 -4.16
C TYR A 56 2.94 7.43 -5.14
N THR A 57 2.36 8.50 -5.69
CA THR A 57 1.21 8.42 -6.61
C THR A 57 1.59 7.77 -7.93
N ASP A 58 2.76 8.11 -8.51
CA ASP A 58 3.20 7.56 -9.79
C ASP A 58 3.53 6.06 -9.67
N ALA A 59 4.21 5.66 -8.59
CA ALA A 59 4.52 4.27 -8.31
C ALA A 59 3.24 3.42 -8.19
N TRP A 60 2.24 3.94 -7.47
CA TRP A 60 0.94 3.29 -7.37
C TRP A 60 0.17 3.23 -8.67
N ARG A 61 0.18 4.31 -9.46
CA ARG A 61 -0.47 4.34 -10.77
C ARG A 61 0.10 3.25 -11.69
N MET A 62 1.43 3.09 -11.69
CA MET A 62 2.10 2.05 -12.46
C MET A 62 1.81 0.64 -11.94
N ALA A 63 1.82 0.44 -10.61
CA ALA A 63 1.45 -0.83 -10.01
C ALA A 63 0.00 -1.20 -10.33
N TRP A 64 -0.92 -0.24 -10.22
CA TRP A 64 -2.33 -0.41 -10.54
C TRP A 64 -2.55 -0.80 -12.00
N LYS A 65 -1.84 -0.15 -12.93
CA LYS A 65 -1.81 -0.57 -14.33
C LYS A 65 -1.39 -2.03 -14.46
N GLY A 66 -0.29 -2.42 -13.82
CA GLY A 66 0.19 -3.80 -13.84
C GLY A 66 -0.83 -4.80 -13.29
N HIS A 67 -1.51 -4.45 -12.20
CA HIS A 67 -2.57 -5.28 -11.62
C HIS A 67 -3.77 -5.43 -12.56
N LEU A 68 -4.26 -4.34 -13.17
CA LEU A 68 -5.34 -4.39 -14.16
C LEU A 68 -4.97 -5.15 -15.44
N GLN A 69 -3.71 -5.05 -15.89
CA GLN A 69 -3.23 -5.82 -17.03
C GLN A 69 -3.15 -7.32 -16.68
N SER A 70 -2.65 -7.65 -15.49
CA SER A 70 -2.55 -9.03 -15.03
C SER A 70 -3.90 -9.68 -14.74
N SER A 71 -4.93 -8.90 -14.38
CA SER A 71 -6.25 -9.47 -14.08
C SER A 71 -6.96 -9.98 -15.33
N GLY A 72 -6.60 -9.50 -16.53
CA GLY A 72 -7.24 -9.90 -17.78
C GLY A 72 -8.71 -9.47 -17.84
N ILE A 73 -9.13 -8.44 -17.10
CA ILE A 73 -10.52 -7.96 -17.11
C ILE A 73 -10.81 -7.16 -18.40
N PHE A 74 -9.85 -6.35 -18.81
CA PHE A 74 -9.94 -5.44 -19.95
C PHE A 74 -9.00 -5.88 -21.08
N SER A 75 -9.32 -5.49 -22.32
CA SER A 75 -8.49 -5.83 -23.49
C SER A 75 -7.13 -5.13 -23.46
N ASN A 76 -7.09 -3.90 -22.95
CA ASN A 76 -5.85 -3.15 -22.74
C ASN A 76 -6.02 -2.13 -21.61
N VAL A 77 -4.89 -1.69 -21.03
CA VAL A 77 -4.85 -0.70 -19.94
C VAL A 77 -3.92 0.43 -20.32
N HIS A 78 -4.47 1.62 -20.46
CA HIS A 78 -3.74 2.83 -20.84
C HIS A 78 -3.65 3.82 -19.66
N LEU A 79 -2.58 4.61 -19.65
CA LEU A 79 -2.40 5.73 -18.71
C LEU A 79 -2.91 7.05 -19.28
N GLU A 80 -2.94 7.14 -20.60
CA GLU A 80 -3.37 8.31 -21.34
C GLU A 80 -4.25 7.83 -22.49
N LEU A 81 -5.28 8.60 -22.81
CA LEU A 81 -6.08 8.35 -24.01
C LEU A 81 -5.24 8.70 -25.23
N ASP A 82 -5.02 7.72 -26.08
CA ASP A 82 -4.58 7.99 -27.44
C ASP A 82 -5.76 8.59 -28.21
N PRO A 83 -5.63 9.78 -28.82
CA PRO A 83 -6.68 10.41 -29.62
C PRO A 83 -7.17 9.54 -30.80
N GLU A 84 -6.42 8.51 -31.21
CA GLU A 84 -6.81 7.59 -32.28
C GLU A 84 -7.64 6.38 -31.81
N VAL A 85 -7.78 6.13 -30.49
CA VAL A 85 -8.55 4.99 -29.95
C VAL A 85 -10.05 5.28 -29.99
N THR A 86 -10.78 4.41 -30.67
CA THR A 86 -12.16 4.58 -31.15
C THR A 86 -13.27 4.33 -30.11
N LYS A 87 -14.23 5.27 -30.10
CA LYS A 87 -15.66 5.24 -29.73
C LYS A 87 -16.12 4.77 -28.33
N GLU A 88 -15.59 3.71 -27.73
CA GLU A 88 -16.02 3.26 -26.38
C GLU A 88 -14.85 2.76 -25.52
N TYR A 89 -14.72 3.31 -24.32
CA TYR A 89 -13.68 2.93 -23.37
C TYR A 89 -14.16 3.09 -21.92
N TYR A 90 -13.56 2.31 -21.04
CA TYR A 90 -13.73 2.50 -19.60
C TYR A 90 -12.73 3.53 -19.08
N THR A 91 -13.17 4.36 -18.14
CA THR A 91 -12.28 5.20 -17.33
C THR A 91 -12.40 4.78 -15.88
N ILE A 92 -11.28 4.54 -15.22
CA ILE A 92 -11.25 4.26 -13.78
C ILE A 92 -10.56 5.40 -13.04
N ASP A 93 -11.30 6.05 -12.15
CA ASP A 93 -10.76 7.00 -11.19
C ASP A 93 -10.56 6.31 -9.85
N VAL A 94 -9.42 6.54 -9.20
CA VAL A 94 -9.05 5.92 -7.94
C VAL A 94 -8.59 6.98 -6.95
N GLU A 95 -9.16 6.93 -5.75
CA GLU A 95 -8.75 7.73 -4.61
C GLU A 95 -8.36 6.79 -3.46
N MET A 96 -7.12 6.90 -3.00
CA MET A 96 -6.59 6.06 -1.93
C MET A 96 -6.27 6.89 -0.70
N LYS A 97 -6.63 6.37 0.47
CA LYS A 97 -6.28 6.93 1.77
C LYS A 97 -5.68 5.84 2.66
N THR A 98 -4.53 6.17 3.25
CA THR A 98 -3.81 5.25 4.13
C THR A 98 -3.65 5.87 5.50
N SER A 99 -3.83 5.07 6.55
CA SER A 99 -3.57 5.46 7.93
C SER A 99 -2.69 4.40 8.59
N TYR A 100 -1.64 4.84 9.28
CA TYR A 100 -0.77 3.96 10.05
C TYR A 100 -0.61 4.50 11.46
N SER A 101 -0.77 3.62 12.45
CA SER A 101 -0.56 3.89 13.86
C SER A 101 0.46 2.90 14.39
N ASP A 102 1.57 3.40 14.91
CA ASP A 102 2.58 2.61 15.62
C ASP A 102 2.51 2.94 17.11
N ARG A 103 2.27 1.93 17.94
CA ARG A 103 2.13 2.07 19.39
C ARG A 103 3.15 1.22 20.10
N TYR A 104 3.77 1.80 21.12
CA TYR A 104 4.68 1.09 22.02
C TYR A 104 3.93 0.62 23.26
N ASN A 105 4.18 -0.62 23.67
CA ASN A 105 3.77 -1.07 25.00
C ASN A 105 4.91 -0.83 26.01
N TRP A 106 4.81 0.31 26.68
CA TRP A 106 5.79 0.79 27.66
C TRP A 106 6.01 -0.15 28.86
N TRP A 107 5.03 -1.00 29.18
CA TRP A 107 5.12 -1.93 30.31
C TRP A 107 6.14 -3.05 30.07
N TYR A 108 6.20 -3.59 28.85
CA TYR A 108 7.23 -4.57 28.46
C TYR A 108 8.61 -3.92 28.30
N THR A 109 8.63 -2.60 28.16
CA THR A 109 9.82 -1.77 28.05
C THR A 109 10.20 -1.12 29.39
N TRP A 110 9.75 -1.64 30.53
CA TRP A 110 10.15 -1.04 31.81
C TRP A 110 11.38 -1.77 32.37
N PRO A 111 12.53 -1.09 32.62
CA PRO A 111 13.75 -1.74 33.11
C PRO A 111 13.57 -2.48 34.44
N ALA A 112 12.59 -2.09 35.25
CA ALA A 112 12.25 -2.76 36.51
C ALA A 112 11.69 -4.19 36.31
N VAL A 113 11.13 -4.50 35.14
CA VAL A 113 10.59 -5.83 34.80
C VAL A 113 11.70 -6.79 34.34
N TYR A 114 12.78 -6.26 33.76
CA TYR A 114 13.93 -7.04 33.26
C TYR A 114 15.25 -6.50 33.83
N PRO A 115 15.60 -6.85 35.09
CA PRO A 115 16.77 -6.29 35.79
C PRO A 115 18.13 -6.74 35.22
N PHE A 116 18.14 -7.69 34.28
CA PHE A 116 19.36 -8.06 33.55
C PHE A 116 19.61 -7.10 32.39
N ILE A 117 20.50 -6.15 32.65
CA ILE A 117 20.98 -5.06 31.78
C ILE A 117 21.41 -5.53 30.37
N ALA A 118 21.78 -6.82 30.21
CA ALA A 118 22.20 -7.41 28.94
C ALA A 118 21.03 -7.86 28.03
N ILE A 119 19.78 -7.78 28.50
CA ILE A 119 18.56 -8.16 27.75
C ILE A 119 17.78 -6.89 27.32
N TRP A 120 18.27 -5.71 27.66
CA TRP A 120 17.61 -4.43 27.43
C TRP A 120 18.14 -3.70 26.18
N PRO A 121 17.29 -3.05 25.34
CA PRO A 121 15.83 -2.92 25.46
C PRO A 121 15.06 -3.94 24.62
N ILE A 122 14.14 -4.66 25.27
CA ILE A 122 13.04 -5.36 24.60
C ILE A 122 11.97 -4.32 24.29
N GLN A 123 11.69 -4.06 23.01
CA GLN A 123 10.61 -3.17 22.58
C GLN A 123 9.47 -3.96 21.96
N TYR A 124 8.26 -3.84 22.52
CA TYR A 124 7.04 -4.39 21.92
C TYR A 124 6.30 -3.28 21.18
N ARG A 125 6.25 -3.40 19.85
CA ARG A 125 5.58 -2.46 18.94
C ARG A 125 4.34 -3.12 18.35
N ILE A 126 3.26 -2.36 18.30
CA ILE A 126 1.99 -2.75 17.71
C ILE A 126 1.71 -1.77 16.57
N GLY A 127 1.64 -2.31 15.35
CA GLY A 127 1.35 -1.56 14.14
C GLY A 127 -0.06 -1.86 13.68
N GLU A 128 -0.85 -0.80 13.51
CA GLU A 128 -2.19 -0.84 12.92
C GLU A 128 -2.13 -0.07 11.60
N TYR A 129 -2.50 -0.72 10.50
CA TYR A 129 -2.55 -0.13 9.18
C TYR A 129 -3.98 -0.22 8.62
N THR A 130 -4.46 0.86 8.00
CA THR A 130 -5.74 0.89 7.29
C THR A 130 -5.53 1.49 5.92
N VAL A 131 -6.02 0.81 4.89
CA VAL A 131 -6.10 1.30 3.51
C VAL A 131 -7.56 1.39 3.09
N GLU A 132 -7.92 2.54 2.53
CA GLU A 132 -9.22 2.83 1.96
C GLU A 132 -9.02 3.16 0.48
N ILE A 133 -9.63 2.38 -0.41
CA ILE A 133 -9.59 2.58 -1.86
C ILE A 133 -11.03 2.88 -2.31
N LYS A 134 -11.24 4.07 -2.84
CA LYS A 134 -12.47 4.45 -3.54
C LYS A 134 -12.20 4.42 -5.01
N TYR A 135 -13.06 3.75 -5.78
CA TYR A 135 -12.94 3.77 -7.23
C TYR A 135 -14.28 4.09 -7.89
N LYS A 136 -14.19 4.74 -9.05
CA LYS A 136 -15.31 5.03 -9.92
C LYS A 136 -14.99 4.53 -11.32
N LEU A 137 -15.85 3.68 -11.84
CA LEU A 137 -15.76 3.15 -13.19
C LEU A 137 -16.80 3.84 -14.08
N PHE A 138 -16.33 4.48 -15.15
CA PHE A 138 -17.15 5.15 -16.14
C PHE A 138 -17.04 4.42 -17.48
N LEU A 139 -18.13 4.38 -18.24
CA LEU A 139 -18.12 4.04 -19.66
C LEU A 139 -18.52 5.30 -20.43
N ASN A 140 -17.63 5.85 -21.24
CA ASN A 140 -17.91 7.06 -22.04
C ASN A 140 -18.56 8.21 -21.26
N LYS A 141 -18.15 8.40 -19.98
CA LYS A 141 -18.65 9.37 -18.98
C LYS A 141 -19.85 8.93 -18.13
N ASP A 142 -20.52 7.84 -18.47
CA ASP A 142 -21.60 7.31 -17.63
C ASP A 142 -21.02 6.49 -16.48
N LEU A 143 -21.36 6.84 -15.24
CA LEU A 143 -20.95 6.08 -14.07
C LEU A 143 -21.60 4.69 -14.11
N LYS A 144 -20.77 3.65 -14.20
CA LYS A 144 -21.21 2.25 -14.16
C LYS A 144 -21.11 1.67 -12.76
N LYS A 145 -20.06 2.04 -12.03
CA LYS A 145 -19.83 1.53 -10.67
C LYS A 145 -19.06 2.51 -9.82
N GLU A 146 -19.43 2.58 -8.55
CA GLU A 146 -18.68 3.23 -7.50
C GLU A 146 -18.67 2.31 -6.29
N ASP A 147 -17.52 2.18 -5.64
CA ASP A 147 -17.37 1.34 -4.46
C ASP A 147 -16.22 1.82 -3.58
N VAL A 148 -16.26 1.44 -2.30
CA VAL A 148 -15.28 1.80 -1.29
C VAL A 148 -14.82 0.55 -0.56
N ILE A 149 -13.52 0.27 -0.68
CA ILE A 149 -12.88 -0.89 -0.07
C ILE A 149 -12.05 -0.43 1.10
N ILE A 150 -12.31 -0.99 2.27
CA ILE A 150 -11.55 -0.72 3.49
C ILE A 150 -10.92 -2.02 3.97
N LYS A 151 -9.59 -2.03 4.07
CA LYS A 151 -8.82 -3.14 4.63
C LYS A 151 -7.96 -2.68 5.78
N LYS A 152 -7.83 -3.56 6.78
CA LYS A 152 -7.08 -3.30 7.99
C LYS A 152 -6.08 -4.44 8.20
N GLY A 153 -4.82 -4.07 8.42
CA GLY A 153 -3.77 -4.97 8.83
C GLY A 153 -3.34 -4.65 10.25
N ASN A 154 -3.04 -5.68 11.03
CA ASN A 154 -2.43 -5.56 12.34
C ASN A 154 -1.23 -6.50 12.43
N THR A 155 -0.15 -6.01 13.02
CA THR A 155 1.01 -6.84 13.32
C THR A 155 1.71 -6.31 14.55
N ASP A 156 2.40 -7.20 15.23
CA ASP A 156 3.20 -6.91 16.40
C ASP A 156 4.62 -7.45 16.20
N GLU A 157 5.60 -6.71 16.69
CA GLU A 157 6.98 -7.18 16.74
C GLU A 157 7.54 -7.01 18.15
N PHE A 158 8.11 -8.10 18.67
CA PHE A 158 8.99 -8.10 19.82
C PHE A 158 10.43 -7.94 19.34
N LEU A 159 11.06 -6.84 19.71
CA LEU A 159 12.37 -6.42 19.23
C LEU A 159 13.42 -6.45 20.34
N TYR A 160 14.57 -7.05 20.06
CA TYR A 160 15.82 -6.78 20.76
C TYR A 160 16.65 -5.85 19.88
N GLY A 161 16.76 -4.57 20.24
CA GLY A 161 17.40 -3.55 19.41
C GLY A 161 16.49 -2.96 18.32
N PHE A 162 16.63 -1.65 18.12
CA PHE A 162 15.71 -0.70 17.45
C PHE A 162 15.45 -0.88 15.93
N PHE A 163 15.76 -2.04 15.32
CA PHE A 163 16.08 -2.07 13.88
C PHE A 163 15.23 -2.96 12.98
N LYS A 164 14.36 -3.84 13.49
CA LYS A 164 13.48 -4.64 12.63
C LYS A 164 12.18 -3.88 12.38
N VAL A 165 11.86 -3.70 11.10
CA VAL A 165 10.57 -3.14 10.62
C VAL A 165 9.94 -4.00 9.53
N ARG A 166 10.55 -5.15 9.24
CA ARG A 166 10.19 -5.98 8.08
C ARG A 166 8.78 -6.54 8.19
N ASN A 167 8.33 -6.97 9.37
CA ASN A 167 6.97 -7.49 9.49
C ASN A 167 5.92 -6.38 9.33
N PHE A 168 6.23 -5.14 9.77
CA PHE A 168 5.37 -3.99 9.50
C PHE A 168 5.29 -3.69 8.00
N HIS A 169 6.42 -3.68 7.29
CA HIS A 169 6.44 -3.50 5.83
C HIS A 169 5.64 -4.58 5.11
N ARG A 170 5.85 -5.83 5.48
CA ARG A 170 5.13 -6.97 4.93
C ARG A 170 3.63 -6.87 5.18
N MET A 171 3.20 -6.50 6.39
CA MET A 171 1.79 -6.28 6.72
C MET A 171 1.19 -5.19 5.81
N ILE A 172 1.88 -4.06 5.62
CA ILE A 172 1.41 -2.97 4.76
C ILE A 172 1.25 -3.48 3.32
N GLU A 173 2.26 -4.17 2.79
CA GLU A 173 2.26 -4.74 1.44
C GLU A 173 1.12 -5.75 1.25
N GLU A 174 0.95 -6.70 2.17
CA GLU A 174 -0.11 -7.71 2.12
C GLU A 174 -1.52 -7.08 2.21
N THR A 175 -1.70 -6.10 3.09
CA THR A 175 -3.00 -5.40 3.23
C THR A 175 -3.34 -4.59 1.98
N ASN A 176 -2.34 -3.94 1.39
CA ASN A 176 -2.48 -3.21 0.13
C ASN A 176 -2.84 -4.15 -1.02
N LEU A 177 -2.14 -5.28 -1.14
CA LEU A 177 -2.42 -6.32 -2.14
C LEU A 177 -3.84 -6.88 -1.98
N GLU A 178 -4.27 -7.14 -0.75
CA GLU A 178 -5.62 -7.62 -0.48
C GLU A 178 -6.69 -6.62 -0.92
N ALA A 179 -6.50 -5.33 -0.63
CA ALA A 179 -7.41 -4.27 -1.06
C ALA A 179 -7.51 -4.18 -2.59
N VAL A 180 -6.37 -4.26 -3.29
CA VAL A 180 -6.30 -4.31 -4.76
C VAL A 180 -7.05 -5.53 -5.30
N ASN A 181 -6.82 -6.72 -4.75
CA ASN A 181 -7.45 -7.96 -5.20
C ASN A 181 -8.98 -7.93 -5.04
N VAL A 182 -9.47 -7.39 -3.92
CA VAL A 182 -10.91 -7.19 -3.72
C VAL A 182 -11.46 -6.19 -4.75
N CYS A 183 -10.72 -5.12 -5.05
CA CYS A 183 -11.11 -4.17 -6.08
C CYS A 183 -11.23 -4.82 -7.46
N LEU A 184 -10.21 -5.59 -7.85
CA LEU A 184 -10.21 -6.31 -9.13
C LEU A 184 -11.38 -7.28 -9.21
N LYS A 185 -11.64 -8.06 -8.15
CA LYS A 185 -12.78 -8.98 -8.10
C LYS A 185 -14.10 -8.23 -8.22
N ASN A 186 -14.26 -7.12 -7.51
CA ASN A 186 -15.48 -6.32 -7.58
C ASN A 186 -15.68 -5.72 -8.98
N LEU A 187 -14.62 -5.30 -9.67
CA LEU A 187 -14.70 -4.88 -11.07
C LEU A 187 -15.10 -6.05 -11.98
N GLU A 188 -14.51 -7.22 -11.75
CA GLU A 188 -14.75 -8.45 -12.51
C GLU A 188 -16.20 -8.96 -12.41
N ASP A 189 -16.85 -8.78 -11.26
CA ASP A 189 -18.22 -9.20 -11.00
C ASP A 189 -19.27 -8.21 -11.55
N SER A 190 -18.86 -7.01 -11.96
CA SER A 190 -19.75 -5.93 -12.41
C SER A 190 -19.68 -5.62 -13.91
N LEU A 191 -18.88 -6.40 -14.63
CA LEU A 191 -18.70 -6.35 -16.07
C LEU A 191 -19.24 -7.65 -16.68
#